data_AF-A0A4R6C160-F1
#
_entry.id   AF-A0A4R6C160-F1
#
_cell.length_a   1.000
_cell.length_b   1.000
_cell.length_c   1.000
_cell.angle_alpha   90.00
_cell.angle_beta   90.00
_cell.angle_gamma   90.00
#
_symmetry.space_group_name_H-M   'P 1'
#
loop_
_entity.id
_entity.type
_entity.pdbx_description
1 polymer ?
#
loop_
_entity_poly.entity_id
_entity_poly.type
_entity_poly.pdbx_seq_one_letter_code
_entity_poly.pdbx_strand_id
1 'polypeptide(L)'
;MTKVVRKWFLVHNYQKEEDWLNEMAAQGYRLKKVGLGKYMFEETTKDETVRMVFMDQNKEEFREFMEDMDIEHVDTLSNWGYFRKENMPGEPKFEMFSDNES
;
A
#
# COMPACT_ATOMS: atom_id res chain seq x y z
N MET A 1 17.39 -2.69 -7.83
CA MET A 1 17.02 -3.92 -8.57
C MET A 1 15.56 -4.25 -8.29
N THR A 2 14.90 -5.08 -9.11
CA THR A 2 13.50 -5.49 -8.85
C THR A 2 13.42 -6.88 -8.24
N LYS A 3 12.62 -7.04 -7.19
CA LYS A 3 12.41 -8.29 -6.45
C LYS A 3 10.96 -8.72 -6.58
N VAL A 4 10.74 -9.97 -6.97
CA VAL A 4 9.37 -10.53 -7.06
C VAL A 4 9.18 -11.53 -5.93
N VAL A 5 8.16 -11.31 -5.10
CA VAL A 5 7.78 -12.22 -4.02
C VAL A 5 6.42 -12.82 -4.34
N ARG A 6 6.29 -14.13 -4.15
CA ARG A 6 5.02 -14.84 -4.27
C ARG A 6 4.55 -15.20 -2.86
N LYS A 7 3.43 -14.63 -2.45
CA LYS A 7 2.81 -14.87 -1.14
C LYS A 7 1.31 -14.81 -1.33
N TRP A 8 0.56 -15.69 -0.68
CA TRP A 8 -0.89 -15.74 -0.81
C TRP A 8 -1.54 -15.17 0.43
N PHE A 9 -2.37 -14.17 0.25
CA PHE A 9 -3.26 -13.64 1.28
C PHE A 9 -4.70 -13.88 0.86
N LEU A 10 -5.54 -14.22 1.84
CA LEU A 10 -6.98 -14.29 1.65
C LEU A 10 -7.55 -12.88 1.83
N VAL A 11 -8.65 -12.58 1.16
CA VAL A 11 -9.27 -11.23 1.18
C VAL A 11 -9.58 -10.74 2.59
N HIS A 12 -9.92 -11.65 3.51
CA HIS A 12 -10.18 -11.34 4.92
C HIS A 12 -8.91 -11.08 5.76
N ASN A 13 -7.72 -11.34 5.21
CA ASN A 13 -6.42 -11.13 5.86
C ASN A 13 -5.73 -9.87 5.33
N TYR A 14 -6.49 -8.88 4.83
CA TYR A 14 -5.94 -7.63 4.29
C TYR A 14 -5.01 -6.91 5.28
N GLN A 15 -5.32 -6.94 6.59
CA GLN A 15 -4.42 -6.36 7.60
C GLN A 15 -3.05 -7.03 7.63
N LYS A 16 -3.00 -8.37 7.54
CA LYS A 16 -1.73 -9.12 7.51
C LYS A 16 -0.96 -8.89 6.22
N GLU A 17 -1.68 -8.64 5.13
CA GLU A 17 -1.08 -8.27 3.86
C GLU A 17 -0.45 -6.89 3.94
N GLU A 18 -1.18 -5.90 4.46
CA GLU A 18 -0.70 -4.54 4.70
C GLU A 18 0.51 -4.51 5.65
N ASP A 19 0.44 -5.20 6.78
CA ASP A 19 1.54 -5.28 7.75
C ASP A 19 2.80 -5.85 7.08
N TRP A 20 2.64 -6.91 6.30
CA TRP A 20 3.75 -7.51 5.56
C TRP A 20 4.31 -6.58 4.47
N LEU A 21 3.48 -5.80 3.78
CA LEU A 21 3.93 -4.80 2.82
C LEU A 21 4.75 -3.71 3.51
N ASN A 22 4.34 -3.27 4.71
CA ASN A 22 5.08 -2.32 5.53
C ASN A 22 6.40 -2.90 6.06
N GLU A 23 6.43 -4.18 6.46
CA GLU A 23 7.68 -4.86 6.81
C GLU A 23 8.67 -4.90 5.64
N MET A 24 8.18 -5.08 4.41
CA MET A 24 8.99 -5.04 3.20
C MET A 24 9.50 -3.62 2.93
N ALA A 25 8.64 -2.60 3.06
CA ALA A 25 9.03 -1.20 2.92
C ALA A 25 10.12 -0.81 3.93
N ALA A 26 9.98 -1.22 5.19
CA ALA A 26 10.98 -1.00 6.25
C ALA A 26 12.33 -1.68 5.98
N GLN A 27 12.35 -2.74 5.16
CA GLN A 27 13.57 -3.40 4.69
C GLN A 27 14.20 -2.72 3.45
N GLY A 28 13.63 -1.58 3.00
CA GLY A 28 14.07 -0.87 1.80
C GLY A 28 13.47 -1.44 0.51
N TYR A 29 12.29 -2.06 0.56
CA TYR A 29 11.60 -2.56 -0.62
C TYR A 29 10.32 -1.77 -0.91
N ARG A 30 10.37 -0.91 -1.93
CA ARG A 30 9.23 -0.15 -2.46
C ARG A 30 8.30 -1.07 -3.25
N LEU A 31 7.01 -1.08 -2.92
CA LEU A 31 6.02 -1.78 -3.73
C LEU A 31 5.81 -1.08 -5.07
N LYS A 32 5.90 -1.84 -6.17
CA LYS A 32 5.73 -1.36 -7.56
C LYS A 32 4.49 -1.92 -8.25
N LYS A 33 4.13 -3.17 -7.96
CA LYS A 33 3.02 -3.84 -8.64
C LYS A 33 2.44 -4.93 -7.77
N VAL A 34 1.12 -5.09 -7.84
CA VAL A 34 0.40 -6.17 -7.14
C VAL A 34 -0.38 -7.02 -8.15
N GLY A 35 -0.38 -8.32 -7.92
CA GLY A 35 -1.20 -9.29 -8.63
C GLY A 35 -1.68 -10.37 -7.68
N LEU A 36 -2.54 -11.26 -8.17
CA LEU A 36 -3.05 -12.42 -7.42
C LEU A 36 -1.88 -13.28 -6.89
N GLY A 37 -1.52 -13.07 -5.62
CA GLY A 37 -0.43 -13.76 -4.94
C GLY A 37 0.98 -13.41 -5.41
N LYS A 38 1.16 -12.30 -6.13
CA LYS A 38 2.45 -11.87 -6.71
C LYS A 38 2.69 -10.39 -6.46
N TYR A 39 3.79 -10.07 -5.78
CA TYR A 39 4.17 -8.71 -5.42
C TYR A 39 5.51 -8.40 -6.06
N MET A 40 5.60 -7.26 -6.74
CA MET A 40 6.85 -6.74 -7.30
C MET A 40 7.31 -5.56 -6.48
N PHE A 41 8.54 -5.65 -6.01
CA PHE A 41 9.22 -4.61 -5.25
C PHE A 41 10.44 -4.09 -6.01
N GLU A 42 10.85 -2.88 -5.65
CA GLU A 42 12.06 -2.21 -6.10
C GLU A 42 12.86 -1.78 -4.86
N GLU A 43 14.19 -1.90 -4.92
CA GLU A 43 15.03 -1.41 -3.83
C GLU A 43 14.95 0.12 -3.74
N THR A 44 14.66 0.62 -2.55
CA THR A 44 14.58 2.04 -2.22
C THR A 44 15.35 2.32 -0.93
N THR A 45 15.88 3.54 -0.80
CA THR A 45 16.47 4.05 0.45
C THR A 45 15.50 4.94 1.22
N LYS A 46 14.31 5.16 0.67
CA LYS A 46 13.28 6.01 1.29
C LYS A 46 12.43 5.18 2.25
N ASP A 47 12.04 5.79 3.35
CA ASP A 47 11.06 5.20 4.27
C ASP A 47 9.66 5.48 3.71
N GLU A 48 8.86 4.42 3.56
CA GLU A 48 7.54 4.49 2.92
C GLU A 48 6.55 3.66 3.72
N THR A 49 5.34 4.16 3.83
CA THR A 49 4.22 3.41 4.41
C THR A 49 3.28 3.00 3.29
N VAL A 50 2.88 1.72 3.29
CA VAL A 50 1.87 1.18 2.38
C VAL A 50 0.56 0.99 3.14
N ARG A 51 -0.56 1.44 2.54
CA ARG A 51 -1.91 1.24 3.06
C ARG A 51 -2.81 0.61 2.00
N MET A 52 -3.65 -0.31 2.44
CA MET A 52 -4.66 -0.96 1.62
C MET A 52 -6.03 -0.36 1.93
N VAL A 53 -6.69 0.16 0.89
CA VAL A 53 -8.03 0.73 1.03
C VAL A 53 -9.02 -0.02 0.15
N PHE A 54 -10.17 -0.37 0.72
CA PHE A 54 -11.28 -0.92 -0.04
C PHE A 54 -12.04 0.21 -0.75
N MET A 55 -12.00 0.23 -2.08
CA MET A 55 -12.68 1.22 -2.92
C MET A 55 -13.91 0.59 -3.57
N ASP A 56 -15.09 0.90 -3.03
CA ASP A 56 -16.37 0.35 -3.52
C ASP A 56 -16.97 1.17 -4.69
N GLN A 57 -16.89 2.51 -4.62
CA GLN A 57 -17.44 3.48 -5.57
C GLN A 57 -16.45 4.64 -5.80
N ASN A 58 -16.57 5.35 -6.93
CA ASN A 58 -15.79 6.55 -7.30
C ASN A 58 -14.26 6.42 -7.13
N LYS A 59 -13.68 5.36 -7.72
CA LYS A 59 -12.23 5.06 -7.67
C LYS A 59 -11.35 6.20 -8.21
N GLU A 60 -11.85 7.00 -9.13
CA GLU A 60 -11.09 8.13 -9.72
C GLU A 60 -11.01 9.31 -8.75
N GLU A 61 -12.15 9.80 -8.24
CA GLU A 61 -12.17 10.88 -7.23
C GLU A 61 -11.37 10.52 -5.98
N PHE A 62 -11.46 9.26 -5.52
CA PHE A 62 -10.70 8.80 -4.37
C PHE A 62 -9.18 8.81 -4.63
N ARG A 63 -8.75 8.49 -5.85
CA ARG A 63 -7.33 8.57 -6.22
C ARG A 63 -6.84 10.00 -6.31
N GLU A 64 -7.62 10.90 -6.90
CA GLU A 64 -7.29 12.33 -6.97
C GLU A 64 -7.16 12.93 -5.57
N PHE A 65 -8.08 12.60 -4.67
CA PHE A 65 -8.02 13.02 -3.26
C PHE A 65 -6.75 12.52 -2.55
N MET A 66 -6.33 11.28 -2.83
CA MET A 66 -5.10 10.72 -2.27
C MET A 66 -3.85 11.42 -2.82
N GLU A 67 -3.83 11.72 -4.12
CA GLU A 67 -2.71 12.42 -4.76
C GLU A 67 -2.51 13.81 -4.16
N ASP A 68 -3.60 14.54 -3.88
CA ASP A 68 -3.57 15.84 -3.17
C ASP A 68 -2.94 15.77 -1.77
N MET A 69 -2.95 14.59 -1.13
CA MET A 69 -2.37 14.34 0.20
C MET A 69 -0.93 13.80 0.16
N ASP A 70 -0.29 13.83 -1.02
CA ASP A 70 1.03 13.24 -1.29
C ASP A 70 1.03 11.70 -1.10
N ILE A 71 -0.12 11.06 -1.37
CA ILE A 71 -0.29 9.61 -1.29
C ILE A 71 -0.37 9.06 -2.72
N GLU A 72 0.65 8.32 -3.12
CA GLU A 72 0.73 7.75 -4.44
C GLU A 72 -0.09 6.45 -4.55
N HIS A 73 -0.92 6.35 -5.58
CA HIS A 73 -1.58 5.10 -5.96
C HIS A 73 -0.58 4.15 -6.63
N VAL A 74 -0.34 2.97 -6.05
CA VAL A 74 0.60 1.98 -6.57
C VAL A 74 -0.06 1.05 -7.58
N ASP A 75 -1.13 0.38 -7.17
CA ASP A 75 -1.88 -0.55 -8.01
C ASP A 75 -3.26 -0.84 -7.43
N THR A 76 -4.12 -1.52 -8.18
CA THR A 76 -5.43 -1.98 -7.70
C THR A 76 -5.59 -3.47 -7.97
N LEU A 77 -5.95 -4.24 -6.94
CA LEU A 77 -6.33 -5.64 -7.09
C LEU A 77 -7.80 -5.81 -6.67
N SER A 78 -8.67 -6.11 -7.64
CA SER A 78 -10.12 -6.19 -7.42
C SER A 78 -10.68 -4.84 -6.90
N ASN A 79 -11.17 -4.79 -5.68
CA ASN A 79 -11.65 -3.58 -5.01
C ASN A 79 -10.65 -3.01 -3.99
N TRP A 80 -9.47 -3.63 -3.85
CA TRP A 80 -8.42 -3.14 -2.96
C TRP A 80 -7.44 -2.25 -3.74
N GLY A 81 -7.35 -0.99 -3.33
CA GLY A 81 -6.33 -0.05 -3.77
C GLY A 81 -5.12 -0.10 -2.84
N TYR A 82 -3.93 -0.16 -3.43
CA TYR A 82 -2.66 -0.10 -2.71
C TYR A 82 -2.11 1.30 -2.87
N PHE A 83 -1.96 1.99 -1.75
CA PHE A 83 -1.48 3.35 -1.68
C PHE A 83 -0.16 3.36 -0.93
N ARG A 84 0.77 4.23 -1.32
CA ARG A 84 1.99 4.46 -0.58
C ARG A 84 2.18 5.94 -0.29
N LYS A 85 2.85 6.23 0.81
CA LYS A 85 3.30 7.58 1.14
C LYS A 85 4.75 7.53 1.60
N GLU A 86 5.58 8.43 1.09
CA GLU A 86 6.94 8.61 1.60
C GLU A 86 6.84 9.26 2.98
N ASN A 87 7.43 8.63 4.00
CA ASN A 87 7.45 9.20 5.35
C ASN A 87 8.55 10.27 5.40
N MET A 88 8.20 11.49 5.81
CA MET A 88 9.22 12.52 6.04
C MET A 88 9.95 12.27 7.36
N PRO A 89 11.28 12.50 7.42
CA PRO A 89 12.04 12.35 8.65
C PRO A 89 11.49 13.26 9.75
N GLY A 90 10.97 12.66 10.83
CA GLY A 90 10.42 13.41 11.98
C GLY A 90 8.91 13.63 11.95
N GLU A 91 8.21 13.19 10.91
CA GLU A 91 6.74 13.15 10.91
C GLU A 91 6.21 11.83 11.48
N PRO A 92 5.05 11.85 12.17
CA PRO A 92 4.36 10.62 12.55
C PRO A 92 4.04 9.81 11.28
N LYS A 93 4.18 8.48 11.38
CA LYS A 93 3.86 7.58 10.26
C LYS A 93 2.43 7.82 9.80
N PHE A 94 2.23 7.77 8.48
CA PHE A 94 0.91 7.92 7.89
C PHE A 94 -0.03 6.80 8.36
N GLU A 95 -0.96 7.15 9.24
CA GLU A 95 -2.03 6.27 9.71
C GLU A 95 -3.32 6.65 8.99
N MET A 96 -3.75 5.76 8.09
CA MET A 96 -5.06 5.87 7.48
C MET A 96 -5.99 4.92 8.23
N PHE A 97 -6.89 5.48 9.04
CA PHE A 97 -7.89 4.70 9.73
C PHE A 97 -9.01 4.36 8.75
N SER A 98 -9.17 3.08 8.43
CA SER A 98 -10.39 2.59 7.81
C SER A 98 -11.43 2.49 8.91
N ASP A 99 -12.42 3.39 8.95
CA ASP A 99 -13.61 3.26 9.79
C ASP A 99 -14.32 1.94 9.42
N ASN A 100 -14.01 0.88 10.15
CA ASN A 100 -14.79 -0.36 10.16
C ASN A 100 -15.01 -0.86 11.59
N GLU A 101 -14.93 0.05 12.57
CA GLU A 101 -15.51 -0.18 13.89
C GLU A 101 -17.02 0.12 13.79
N SER A 102 -17.82 -0.91 13.52
CA SER A 102 -19.23 -0.94 13.93
C SER A 102 -19.35 -1.40 15.38
#